data_AF-A0A847EEN2-F1
#
_entry.id   AF-A0A847EEN2-F1
#
_cell.length_a   1.000
_cell.length_b   1.000
_cell.length_c   1.000
_cell.angle_alpha   90.00
_cell.angle_beta   90.00
_cell.angle_gamma   90.00
#
_symmetry.space_group_name_H-M   'P 1'
#
loop_
_entity.id
_entity.type
_entity.pdbx_description
1 polymer ?
#
loop_
_entity_poly.entity_id
_entity_poly.type
_entity_poly.pdbx_seq_one_letter_code
_entity_poly.pdbx_strand_id
1 'polypeptide(L)' 'MTTENILKKLEEFINIKAKENRSLWKREMCESEDIEKYGLNEFVGGKADAYEDCLDYLKELKTSE' A
#
# COMPACT_ATOMS: atom_id res chain seq x y z
N MET A 1 -20.93 -5.35 -15.51
CA MET A 1 -20.09 -5.48 -14.29
C MET A 1 -20.79 -4.68 -13.21
N THR A 2 -21.12 -5.26 -12.06
CA THR A 2 -21.80 -4.53 -10.97
C THR A 2 -20.80 -3.69 -10.18
N THR A 3 -21.27 -2.64 -9.51
CA THR A 3 -20.44 -1.78 -8.63
C THR A 3 -19.71 -2.60 -7.59
N GLU A 4 -20.39 -3.57 -6.99
CA GLU A 4 -19.80 -4.47 -5.98
C GLU A 4 -18.65 -5.32 -6.53
N ASN A 5 -18.76 -5.78 -7.77
CA ASN A 5 -17.69 -6.52 -8.44
C ASN A 5 -16.49 -5.61 -8.80
N ILE A 6 -16.73 -4.32 -9.03
CA ILE A 6 -15.67 -3.33 -9.24
C ILE A 6 -14.93 -3.06 -7.91
N LEU A 7 -15.67 -2.84 -6.82
CA LEU A 7 -15.11 -2.62 -5.49
C LEU A 7 -14.25 -3.80 -5.02
N LYS A 8 -14.73 -5.03 -5.24
CA LYS A 8 -13.97 -6.24 -4.92
C LYS A 8 -12.65 -6.32 -5.68
N LYS A 9 -12.65 -6.06 -6.99
CA LYS A 9 -11.42 -6.05 -7.80
C LYS A 9 -10.46 -4.94 -7.39
N LEU A 10 -10.99 -3.77 -7.05
CA LEU A 10 -10.19 -2.65 -6.57
C LEU A 10 -9.52 -2.99 -5.24
N GLU A 11 -10.26 -3.55 -4.29
CA GLU A 11 -9.72 -4.01 -3.01
C GLU A 11 -8.65 -5.09 -3.20
N GLU A 12 -8.89 -6.09 -4.05
CA GLU A 12 -7.89 -7.11 -4.40
C GLU A 12 -6.61 -6.48 -4.96
N PHE A 13 -6.74 -5.53 -5.89
CA PHE A 13 -5.60 -4.82 -6.47
C PHE A 13 -4.81 -4.03 -5.41
N ILE A 14 -5.50 -3.25 -4.57
CA ILE A 14 -4.87 -2.45 -3.52
C ILE A 14 -4.16 -3.37 -2.51
N ASN A 15 -4.78 -4.49 -2.14
CA ASN A 15 -4.19 -5.46 -1.21
C ASN A 15 -2.90 -6.08 -1.76
N ILE A 16 -2.90 -6.46 -3.04
CA ILE A 16 -1.70 -6.95 -3.72
C ILE A 16 -0.60 -5.88 -3.70
N LYS A 17 -0.95 -4.64 -4.05
CA LYS A 17 0.03 -3.55 -4.11
C LYS A 17 0.59 -3.16 -2.75
N ALA A 18 -0.24 -3.13 -1.70
CA ALA A 18 0.22 -2.93 -0.33
C ALA A 18 1.27 -3.99 0.06
N LYS A 19 0.95 -5.28 -0.13
CA LYS A 19 1.86 -6.39 0.19
C LYS A 19 3.15 -6.35 -0.62
N GLU A 20 3.06 -6.12 -1.92
CA GLU A 20 4.24 -6.02 -2.79
C GLU A 20 5.17 -4.91 -2.31
N ASN A 21 4.67 -3.69 -2.10
CA ASN A 21 5.51 -2.57 -1.67
C ASN A 21 6.03 -2.76 -0.24
N ARG A 22 5.21 -3.27 0.70
CA ARG A 22 5.66 -3.55 2.07
C ARG A 22 6.74 -4.63 2.13
N SER A 23 6.69 -5.62 1.24
CA SER A 23 7.71 -6.67 1.14
C SER A 23 9.05 -6.17 0.58
N LEU A 24 9.03 -5.07 -0.20
CA LEU A 24 10.21 -4.43 -0.76
C LEU A 24 10.84 -3.42 0.22
N TRP A 25 10.03 -2.84 1.11
CA TRP A 25 10.51 -1.92 2.14
C TRP A 25 11.31 -2.67 3.21
N LYS A 26 12.49 -2.14 3.52
CA LYS A 26 13.44 -2.72 4.47
C LYS A 26 13.74 -1.69 5.56
N ARG A 27 13.43 -2.04 6.81
CA ARG A 27 13.61 -1.13 7.96
C ARG A 27 15.07 -0.70 8.11
N GLU A 28 16.00 -1.61 7.91
CA GLU A 28 17.44 -1.35 8.02
C GLU A 28 17.95 -0.35 6.98
N MET A 29 17.25 -0.18 5.85
CA MET A 29 17.63 0.77 4.81
C MET A 29 17.18 2.20 5.11
N CYS A 30 16.31 2.40 6.11
CA CYS A 30 15.94 3.73 6.61
C CYS A 30 17.10 4.45 7.31
N GLU A 31 18.14 3.72 7.70
CA GLU A 31 19.36 4.25 8.33
C GLU A 31 20.52 4.38 7.33
N SER A 32 20.29 4.12 6.04
CA SER A 32 21.35 4.17 5.04
C SER A 32 21.84 5.58 4.77
N GLU A 33 23.16 5.80 4.83
CA GLU A 33 23.80 7.05 4.40
C GLU A 33 23.90 7.17 2.88
N ASP A 34 23.65 6.08 2.14
CA ASP A 34 23.56 6.07 0.68
C ASP A 34 22.19 6.63 0.26
N ILE A 35 22.18 7.87 -0.22
CA ILE A 35 20.96 8.62 -0.51
C ILE A 35 20.07 7.96 -1.55
N GLU A 36 20.64 7.24 -2.53
CA GLU A 36 19.86 6.58 -3.57
C GLU A 36 19.16 5.34 -3.00
N LYS A 37 19.86 4.58 -2.17
CA LYS A 37 19.27 3.41 -1.47
C LYS A 37 18.20 3.84 -0.47
N TYR A 38 18.50 4.84 0.35
CA TYR A 38 17.54 5.42 1.29
C TYR A 38 16.30 5.93 0.55
N GLY A 39 16.50 6.75 -0.48
CA GLY A 39 15.41 7.34 -1.26
C GLY A 39 14.52 6.29 -1.92
N LEU A 40 15.11 5.24 -2.53
CA LEU A 40 14.32 4.16 -3.11
C LEU A 40 13.55 3.37 -2.05
N ASN A 41 14.16 3.11 -0.89
CA ASN A 41 13.50 2.42 0.22
C ASN A 41 12.30 3.22 0.75
N GLU A 42 12.49 4.51 1.04
CA GLU A 42 11.40 5.38 1.51
C GLU A 42 10.30 5.52 0.46
N PHE A 43 10.65 5.57 -0.83
CA PHE A 43 9.67 5.61 -1.91
C PHE A 43 8.75 4.37 -1.95
N VAL A 44 9.32 3.16 -1.78
CA VAL A 44 8.48 1.94 -1.71
C VAL A 44 7.72 1.85 -0.39
N GLY A 45 8.31 2.35 0.71
CA GLY A 45 7.64 2.45 2.01
C GLY A 45 6.39 3.33 1.94
N GLY A 46 6.52 4.55 1.43
CA GLY A 46 5.38 5.47 1.28
C GLY A 46 4.30 4.97 0.31
N LYS A 47 4.67 4.17 -0.70
CA LYS A 47 3.68 3.46 -1.53
C LYS A 47 2.91 2.42 -0.72
N ALA A 48 3.59 1.63 0.12
CA ALA A 48 2.93 0.65 0.97
C ALA A 48 1.93 1.34 1.91
N ASP A 49 2.37 2.41 2.60
CA ASP A 49 1.54 3.21 3.50
C ASP A 49 0.28 3.72 2.77
N ALA A 50 0.45 4.32 1.58
CA ALA A 50 -0.69 4.84 0.81
C ALA A 50 -1.70 3.75 0.40
N TYR A 51 -1.25 2.54 0.04
CA TYR A 51 -2.17 1.44 -0.27
C TYR A 51 -2.84 0.87 0.98
N GLU A 52 -2.14 0.82 2.12
CA GLU A 52 -2.70 0.40 3.41
C GLU A 52 -3.79 1.38 3.87
N ASP A 53 -3.55 2.69 3.78
CA ASP A 53 -4.55 3.73 4.05
C ASP A 53 -5.79 3.57 3.15
N CYS A 54 -5.59 3.29 1.86
CA CYS A 54 -6.70 3.02 0.94
C CYS A 54 -7.55 1.82 1.38
N LEU A 55 -6.93 0.76 1.92
CA LEU A 55 -7.67 -0.40 2.44
C LEU A 55 -8.49 -0.03 3.67
N ASP A 56 -7.95 0.83 4.54
CA ASP A 56 -8.65 1.26 5.74
C ASP A 56 -9.86 2.13 5.39
N TYR A 57 -9.71 3.09 4.46
CA TYR A 57 -10.86 3.83 3.93
C TYR A 57 -11.93 2.93 3.28
N LEU A 58 -11.52 1.88 2.55
CA LEU A 58 -12.48 0.92 1.97
C LEU A 58 -13.24 0.13 3.05
N LYS A 59 -12.61 -0.19 4.19
CA LYS A 59 -13.29 -0.86 5.32
C LYS A 59 -14.27 0.09 6.00
N GLU A 60 -13.90 1.36 6.17
CA GLU A 60 -14.79 2.39 6.74
C GLU A 60 -16.03 2.60 5.88
N LEU A 61 -15.87 2.64 4.55
CA LEU A 61 -16.99 2.75 3.63
C LEU A 61 -17.95 1.55 3.74
N LYS A 62 -17.42 0.33 3.88
CA LYS A 62 -18.23 -0.90 4.03
C LYS A 62 -18.93 -1.04 5.39
N THR A 63 -18.41 -0.38 6.43
CA THR A 63 -19.00 -0.42 7.79
C THR A 63 -19.98 0.73 8.03
N SER A 64 -20.07 1.67 7.10
CA SER A 64 -21.02 2.79 7.12
C SER A 64 -22.32 2.50 6.35
N GLU A 65 -22.44 1.32 5.72
CA GLU A 65 -23.67 0.76 5.14
C GLU A 65 -24.43 -0.11 6.16
#